data_AF-A0A4Z0V2B3-F1
#
_entry.id   AF-A0A4Z0V2B3-F1
#
_cell.length_a   1.000
_cell.length_b   1.000
_cell.length_c   1.000
_cell.angle_alpha   90.00
_cell.angle_beta   90.00
_cell.angle_gamma   90.00
#
_symmetry.space_group_name_H-M   'P 1'
#
loop_
_entity.id
_entity.type
_entity.pdbx_description
1 polymer ?
#
loop_
_entity_poly.entity_id
_entity_poly.type
_entity_poly.pdbx_seq_one_letter_code
_entity_poly.pdbx_strand_id
1 'polypeptide(L)'
;MDSIRNRVRQAMEWLKDNRLFNSNRAIAEKMGYNPSVVSQVITGKSKVTERFVKSLCSIYQPLSFDWIWNGNGNMIQEVAPRQPEADPEPPQMDRFSYILADMAEIIKNMTAFMGPMNNRLERLEKRIDEQAKEIERLRSELSAKEKAATSRKK
;
A
#
# COMPACT_ATOMS: atom_id res chain seq x y z
N MET A 1 39.11 -5.15 -18.60
CA MET A 1 37.74 -4.60 -18.65
C MET A 1 37.39 -4.09 -17.26
N ASP A 2 37.01 -2.81 -17.14
CA ASP A 2 36.87 -2.13 -15.83
C ASP A 2 35.73 -2.72 -15.00
N SER A 3 36.08 -3.64 -14.10
CA SER A 3 35.15 -4.33 -13.20
C SER A 3 34.24 -3.36 -12.44
N ILE A 4 34.79 -2.22 -12.00
CA ILE A 4 34.05 -1.15 -11.33
C ILE A 4 32.92 -0.55 -12.19
N ARG A 5 33.15 -0.35 -13.48
CA ARG A 5 32.14 0.23 -14.40
C ARG A 5 30.97 -0.72 -14.59
N ASN A 6 31.26 -2.03 -14.68
CA ASN A 6 30.23 -3.04 -14.79
C ASN A 6 29.37 -3.10 -13.52
N ARG A 7 29.98 -2.96 -12.34
CA ARG A 7 29.25 -2.87 -11.07
C ARG A 7 28.41 -1.61 -10.95
N VAL A 8 28.91 -0.45 -11.41
CA VAL A 8 28.10 0.78 -11.52
C VAL A 8 26.89 0.56 -12.42
N ARG A 9 27.07 -0.06 -13.59
CA ARG A 9 25.97 -0.35 -14.51
C ARG A 9 24.94 -1.27 -13.87
N GLN A 10 25.38 -2.37 -13.25
CA GLN A 10 24.52 -3.31 -12.53
C GLN A 10 23.74 -2.64 -11.41
N ALA A 11 24.38 -1.79 -10.59
CA ALA A 11 23.71 -1.04 -9.54
C ALA A 11 22.61 -0.12 -10.12
N MET A 12 22.90 0.60 -11.21
CA MET A 12 21.92 1.47 -11.86
C MET A 12 20.77 0.70 -12.52
N GLU A 13 21.04 -0.47 -13.08
CA GLU A 13 20.01 -1.37 -13.63
C GLU A 13 19.11 -1.91 -12.52
N TRP A 14 19.70 -2.41 -11.44
CA TRP A 14 18.95 -2.90 -10.28
C TRP A 14 18.04 -1.82 -9.68
N LEU A 15 18.51 -0.57 -9.58
CA LEU A 15 17.69 0.56 -9.13
C LEU A 15 16.46 0.81 -10.03
N LYS A 16 16.58 0.58 -11.34
CA LYS A 16 15.45 0.72 -12.27
C LYS A 16 14.51 -0.48 -12.20
N ASP A 17 15.06 -1.69 -12.14
CA ASP A 17 14.28 -2.93 -12.11
C ASP A 17 13.40 -3.01 -10.85
N ASN A 18 13.88 -2.48 -9.72
CA ASN A 18 13.12 -2.37 -8.48
C ASN A 18 12.18 -1.15 -8.43
N ARG A 19 11.97 -0.45 -9.57
CA ARG A 19 11.12 0.73 -9.71
C ARG A 19 11.45 1.89 -8.75
N LEU A 20 12.69 1.96 -8.26
CA LEU A 20 13.15 3.09 -7.44
C LEU A 20 13.41 4.34 -8.31
N PHE A 21 13.80 4.12 -9.57
CA PHE A 21 14.01 5.19 -10.55
C PHE A 21 13.51 4.81 -11.94
N ASN A 22 12.91 5.76 -12.64
CA ASN A 22 12.30 5.53 -13.96
C ASN A 22 13.30 5.58 -15.13
N SER A 23 14.47 6.18 -14.95
CA SER A 23 15.48 6.30 -16.01
C SER A 23 16.88 6.64 -15.47
N ASN A 24 17.91 6.43 -16.30
CA ASN A 24 19.27 6.87 -16.00
C ASN A 24 19.35 8.40 -15.80
N ARG A 25 18.47 9.16 -16.45
CA ARG A 25 18.37 10.62 -16.28
C ARG A 25 17.88 10.98 -14.87
N ALA A 26 16.85 10.30 -14.37
CA ALA A 26 16.32 10.53 -13.02
C ALA A 26 17.38 10.20 -11.95
N ILE A 27 18.17 9.13 -12.16
CA ILE A 27 19.30 8.80 -11.28
C ILE A 27 20.36 9.91 -11.31
N ALA A 28 20.72 10.41 -12.49
CA ALA A 28 21.70 11.48 -12.65
C ALA A 28 21.27 12.77 -11.93
N GLU A 29 20.02 13.19 -12.14
CA GLU A 29 19.43 14.36 -11.48
C GLU A 29 19.43 14.19 -9.96
N LYS A 30 19.07 13.01 -9.45
CA LYS A 30 19.07 12.73 -8.00
C LYS A 30 20.48 12.72 -7.40
N MET A 31 21.48 12.26 -8.14
CA MET A 31 22.89 12.33 -7.73
C MET A 31 23.47 13.76 -7.81
N GLY A 32 22.76 14.71 -8.43
CA GLY A 32 23.25 16.06 -8.69
C GLY A 32 24.25 16.16 -9.84
N TYR A 33 24.25 15.19 -10.76
CA TYR A 33 25.11 15.17 -11.94
C TYR A 33 24.33 15.50 -13.22
N ASN A 34 25.05 16.05 -14.20
CA ASN A 34 24.52 16.19 -15.55
C ASN A 34 24.31 14.79 -16.17
N PRO A 35 23.15 14.47 -16.77
CA PRO A 35 22.88 13.18 -17.41
C PRO A 35 23.95 12.75 -18.43
N SER A 36 24.56 13.71 -19.14
CA SER A 36 25.64 13.46 -20.09
C SER A 36 26.90 12.91 -19.40
N VAL A 37 27.24 13.42 -18.21
CA VAL A 37 28.38 12.95 -17.42
C VAL A 37 28.16 11.51 -16.95
N VAL A 38 26.95 11.22 -16.45
CA VAL A 38 26.57 9.85 -16.05
C VAL A 38 26.63 8.89 -17.23
N SER A 39 26.12 9.31 -18.40
CA SER A 39 26.20 8.53 -19.65
C SER A 39 27.65 8.25 -20.07
N GLN A 40 28.54 9.24 -19.98
CA GLN A 40 29.97 9.07 -20.26
C GLN A 40 30.64 8.09 -19.31
N VAL A 41 30.25 8.05 -18.03
CA VAL A 41 30.78 7.08 -17.05
C VAL A 41 30.29 5.66 -17.37
N ILE A 42 29.00 5.48 -17.70
CA ILE A 42 28.42 4.16 -18.03
C ILE A 42 29.00 3.60 -19.34
N THR A 43 29.12 4.45 -20.37
CA THR A 43 29.74 4.08 -21.65
C THR A 43 31.25 3.98 -21.54
N GLY A 44 31.83 4.57 -20.48
CA GLY A 44 33.25 4.51 -20.17
C GLY A 44 34.15 5.46 -20.94
N LYS A 45 33.54 6.49 -21.51
CA LYS A 45 34.27 7.67 -22.00
C LYS A 45 34.91 8.45 -20.85
N SER A 46 34.38 8.31 -19.64
CA SER A 46 34.90 8.90 -18.41
C SER A 46 35.22 7.84 -17.36
N LYS A 47 36.28 8.07 -16.56
CA LYS A 47 36.65 7.20 -15.43
C LYS A 47 35.63 7.32 -14.31
N VAL A 48 35.33 6.20 -13.65
CA VAL A 48 34.55 6.19 -12.41
C VAL A 48 35.41 6.78 -11.30
N THR A 49 34.89 7.79 -10.60
CA THR A 49 35.55 8.40 -9.44
C THR A 49 34.89 7.97 -8.14
N GLU A 50 35.64 8.03 -7.04
CA GLU A 50 35.09 7.71 -5.72
C GLU A 50 33.91 8.61 -5.36
N ARG A 51 34.01 9.91 -5.69
CA ARG A 51 32.93 10.87 -5.50
C ARG A 51 31.66 10.45 -6.23
N PHE A 52 31.79 9.94 -7.46
CA PHE A 52 30.65 9.45 -8.24
C PHE A 52 29.98 8.27 -7.54
N VAL A 53 30.75 7.29 -7.07
CA VAL A 53 30.20 6.10 -6.39
C VAL A 53 29.58 6.48 -5.03
N LYS A 54 30.21 7.38 -4.28
CA LYS A 54 29.63 7.93 -3.03
C LYS A 54 28.30 8.64 -3.29
N SER A 55 28.21 9.46 -4.34
CA SER A 55 26.95 10.08 -4.74
C SER A 55 25.89 9.05 -5.14
N LEU A 56 26.28 7.97 -5.82
CA LEU A 56 25.37 6.89 -6.18
C LEU A 56 24.87 6.10 -4.95
N CYS A 57 25.71 5.89 -3.94
CA CYS A 57 25.29 5.27 -2.69
C CYS A 57 24.43 6.23 -1.83
N SER A 58 24.64 7.55 -1.95
CA SER A 58 23.82 8.51 -1.20
C SER A 58 22.36 8.54 -1.62
N ILE A 59 22.05 8.24 -2.90
CA ILE A 59 20.66 8.25 -3.39
C ILE A 59 19.87 7.03 -2.94
N TYR A 60 20.54 5.95 -2.55
CA TYR A 60 19.92 4.73 -2.01
C TYR A 60 20.86 4.09 -0.98
N GLN A 61 20.62 4.40 0.29
CA GLN A 61 21.49 4.01 1.42
C GLN A 61 21.81 2.50 1.50
N PRO A 62 20.90 1.57 1.16
CA PRO A 62 21.23 0.15 1.15
C PRO A 62 22.24 -0.26 0.08
N LEU A 63 22.61 0.60 -0.87
CA LEU A 63 23.60 0.28 -1.90
C LEU A 63 25.02 0.30 -1.31
N SER A 64 25.76 -0.80 -1.48
CA SER A 64 27.12 -0.96 -0.93
C SER A 64 28.16 -0.24 -1.77
N PHE A 65 28.82 0.75 -1.17
CA PHE A 65 30.00 1.41 -1.76
C PHE A 65 31.14 0.41 -1.99
N ASP A 66 31.41 -0.46 -1.01
CA ASP A 66 32.53 -1.39 -1.03
C ASP A 66 32.37 -2.44 -2.14
N TRP A 67 31.13 -2.87 -2.40
CA TRP A 67 30.83 -3.74 -3.53
C TRP A 67 31.11 -3.05 -4.86
N ILE A 68 30.68 -1.80 -5.05
CA ILE A 68 30.92 -1.09 -6.31
C ILE A 68 32.42 -0.82 -6.51
N TRP A 69 33.08 -0.27 -5.49
CA TRP A 69 34.47 0.19 -5.56
C TRP A 69 35.46 -0.97 -5.59
N ASN A 70 35.40 -1.85 -4.59
CA ASN A 70 36.37 -2.94 -4.40
C ASN A 70 35.86 -4.29 -4.95
N GLY A 71 34.54 -4.51 -5.00
CA GLY A 71 33.96 -5.78 -5.42
C GLY A 71 33.67 -6.74 -4.27
N ASN A 72 33.77 -6.26 -3.03
CA ASN A 72 33.64 -7.08 -1.84
C ASN A 72 32.19 -7.07 -1.34
N GLY A 73 31.72 -8.20 -0.83
CA GLY A 73 30.39 -8.35 -0.26
C GLY A 73 29.26 -8.37 -1.30
N ASN A 74 28.09 -7.87 -0.90
CA ASN A 74 26.87 -7.84 -1.72
C ASN A 74 26.56 -6.43 -2.21
N MET A 75 25.89 -6.33 -3.37
CA MET A 75 25.46 -5.05 -3.95
C MET A 75 24.52 -4.28 -3.02
N ILE A 76 23.56 -4.98 -2.41
CA ILE A 76 22.65 -4.42 -1.41
C ILE A 76 23.10 -4.91 -0.05
N GLN A 77 23.37 -3.97 0.83
CA GLN A 77 23.54 -4.25 2.25
C GLN A 77 22.15 -4.64 2.76
N GLU A 78 22.01 -5.88 3.20
CA GLU A 78 20.88 -6.26 4.03
C GLU A 78 20.92 -5.31 5.22
N VAL A 79 19.92 -4.44 5.30
CA VAL A 79 19.68 -3.66 6.50
C VAL A 79 19.26 -4.69 7.53
N ALA A 80 20.25 -5.31 8.20
CA ALA A 80 20.03 -5.85 9.52
C ALA A 80 19.33 -4.71 10.27
N PRO A 81 18.14 -4.94 10.85
CA PRO A 81 17.47 -3.91 11.62
C PRO A 81 18.52 -3.38 12.58
N ARG A 82 18.75 -2.05 12.58
CA ARG A 82 19.61 -1.40 13.56
C ARG A 82 19.29 -2.05 14.89
N GLN A 83 20.23 -2.80 15.47
CA GLN A 83 20.16 -3.05 16.89
C GLN A 83 20.32 -1.67 17.51
N PRO A 84 19.28 -1.12 18.18
CA PRO A 84 19.51 -0.01 19.06
C PRO A 84 20.53 -0.51 20.08
N GLU A 85 21.58 0.29 20.31
CA GLU A 85 22.40 0.20 21.51
C GLU A 85 21.50 -0.08 22.72
N ALA A 86 21.93 -1.02 23.55
CA ALA A 86 21.17 -1.69 24.59
C ALA A 86 20.23 -0.76 25.41
N ASP A 87 18.94 -0.87 25.12
CA ASP A 87 17.87 -0.70 26.12
C ASP A 87 17.34 -2.11 26.42
N PRO A 88 17.08 -2.47 27.70
CA PRO A 88 16.58 -3.79 28.03
C PRO A 88 15.27 -4.01 27.28
N GLU A 89 15.20 -5.08 26.48
CA GLU A 89 14.00 -5.45 25.75
C GLU A 89 12.80 -5.43 26.71
N PRO A 90 11.79 -4.57 26.51
CA PRO A 90 10.56 -4.72 27.27
C PRO A 90 10.03 -6.13 26.99
N PRO A 91 9.63 -6.87 28.04
CA PRO A 91 9.30 -8.29 27.93
C PRO A 91 8.28 -8.49 26.79
N GLN A 92 8.43 -9.57 26.03
CA GLN A 92 7.60 -9.95 24.86
C GLN A 92 6.07 -9.88 25.11
N MET A 93 5.67 -9.76 26.38
CA MET A 93 4.33 -9.51 26.86
C MET A 93 3.66 -8.24 26.30
N ASP A 94 4.42 -7.25 25.80
CA ASP A 94 3.81 -5.99 25.31
C ASP A 94 3.34 -6.01 23.85
N ARG A 95 3.93 -6.81 22.95
CA ARG A 95 3.46 -6.81 21.55
C ARG A 95 2.02 -7.32 21.43
N PHE A 96 1.64 -8.27 22.29
CA PHE A 96 0.26 -8.76 22.39
C PHE A 96 -0.66 -7.76 23.11
N SER A 97 -0.15 -6.98 24.07
CA SER A 97 -0.94 -5.99 24.80
C SER A 97 -1.38 -4.82 23.89
N TYR A 98 -0.47 -4.32 23.05
CA TYR A 98 -0.80 -3.28 22.07
C TYR A 98 -1.81 -3.75 21.02
N ILE A 99 -1.68 -4.98 20.52
CA ILE A 99 -2.64 -5.56 19.57
C ILE A 99 -4.01 -5.75 20.23
N LEU A 100 -4.06 -6.23 21.47
CA LEU A 100 -5.32 -6.39 22.20
C LEU A 100 -6.00 -5.05 22.51
N ALA A 101 -5.22 -4.00 22.80
CA ALA A 101 -5.75 -2.67 23.03
C ALA A 101 -6.40 -2.09 21.75
N ASP A 102 -5.72 -2.19 20.61
CA ASP A 102 -6.24 -1.75 19.30
C ASP A 102 -7.47 -2.56 18.90
N MET A 103 -7.44 -3.89 19.10
CA MET A 103 -8.60 -4.75 18.88
C MET A 103 -9.78 -4.39 19.80
N ALA A 104 -9.55 -4.05 21.07
CA ALA A 104 -10.60 -3.65 21.99
C ALA A 104 -11.27 -2.33 21.56
N GLU A 105 -10.51 -1.38 21.04
CA GLU A 105 -11.02 -0.11 20.53
C GLU A 105 -11.85 -0.31 19.25
N ILE A 106 -11.39 -1.19 18.35
CA ILE A 106 -12.16 -1.61 17.16
C ILE A 106 -13.48 -2.27 17.58
N ILE A 107 -13.46 -3.20 18.54
CA ILE A 107 -14.65 -3.91 19.02
C ILE A 107 -15.65 -2.94 19.67
N LYS A 108 -15.16 -1.97 20.45
CA LYS A 108 -16.00 -0.94 21.07
C LYS A 108 -16.71 -0.08 20.03
N ASN A 109 -15.98 0.35 19.00
CA ASN A 109 -16.53 1.16 17.91
C ASN A 109 -17.53 0.36 17.05
N MET A 110 -17.25 -0.91 16.76
CA MET A 110 -18.18 -1.80 16.06
C MET A 110 -19.47 -2.04 16.87
N THR A 111 -19.35 -2.25 18.19
CA THR A 111 -20.50 -2.50 19.07
C THR A 111 -21.41 -1.28 19.17
N ALA A 112 -20.84 -0.07 19.22
CA ALA A 112 -21.60 1.18 19.25
C ALA A 112 -22.46 1.37 17.98
N PHE A 113 -22.00 0.88 16.82
CA PHE A 113 -22.73 0.99 15.56
C PHE A 113 -23.76 -0.12 15.33
N MET A 114 -23.52 -1.34 15.84
CA MET A 114 -24.42 -2.48 15.67
C MET A 114 -25.80 -2.26 16.30
N GLY A 115 -25.88 -1.64 17.47
CA GLY A 115 -27.16 -1.39 18.16
C GLY A 115 -28.16 -0.57 17.32
N PRO A 116 -27.80 0.65 16.88
CA PRO A 116 -28.62 1.46 15.99
C PRO A 116 -28.95 0.77 14.66
N MET A 117 -28.02 -0.03 14.12
CA MET A 117 -28.22 -0.76 12.88
C MET A 117 -29.27 -1.87 13.03
N ASN A 118 -29.24 -2.63 14.13
CA ASN A 118 -30.26 -3.63 14.44
C ASN A 118 -31.65 -3.01 14.58
N ASN A 119 -31.76 -1.88 15.29
CA ASN A 119 -33.04 -1.16 15.42
C ASN A 119 -33.58 -0.67 14.07
N ARG A 120 -32.68 -0.27 13.16
CA ARG A 120 -33.07 0.14 11.80
C ARG A 120 -33.50 -1.06 10.96
N LEU A 121 -32.85 -2.21 11.11
CA LEU A 121 -33.22 -3.46 10.46
C LEU A 121 -34.64 -3.86 10.87
N GLU A 122 -34.94 -3.91 12.16
CA GLU A 122 -36.26 -4.27 12.69
C GLU A 122 -37.37 -3.32 12.18
N ARG A 123 -37.08 -2.02 12.11
CA ARG A 123 -38.03 -1.03 11.54
C ARG A 123 -38.25 -1.24 10.05
N LEU A 124 -37.22 -1.64 9.30
CA LEU A 124 -37.36 -1.92 7.87
C LEU A 124 -38.18 -3.19 7.65
N GLU A 125 -37.93 -4.25 8.41
CA GLU A 125 -38.72 -5.48 8.37
C GLU A 125 -40.20 -5.19 8.66
N LYS A 126 -40.50 -4.43 9.71
CA LYS A 126 -41.89 -4.04 10.03
C LYS A 126 -42.55 -3.24 8.91
N ARG A 127 -41.83 -2.31 8.28
CA ARG A 127 -42.36 -1.53 7.14
C ARG A 127 -42.62 -2.42 5.94
N ILE A 128 -41.78 -3.42 5.68
CA ILE A 128 -42.00 -4.39 4.61
C ILE A 128 -43.29 -5.17 4.85
N ASP A 129 -43.52 -5.64 6.08
CA ASP A 129 -44.74 -6.37 6.46
C ASP A 129 -46.01 -5.50 6.35
N GLU A 130 -45.93 -4.24 6.78
CA GLU A 130 -47.04 -3.29 6.66
C GLU A 130 -47.37 -3.00 5.19
N GLN A 131 -46.35 -2.78 4.36
CA GLN A 131 -46.53 -2.57 2.92
C GLN A 131 -47.11 -3.81 2.23
N ALA A 132 -46.68 -5.01 2.62
CA ALA A 132 -47.23 -6.25 2.08
C ALA A 132 -48.73 -6.40 2.38
N LYS A 133 -49.15 -6.11 3.61
CA LYS A 133 -50.57 -6.12 4.01
C LYS A 133 -51.39 -5.08 3.25
N GLU A 134 -50.86 -3.88 3.07
CA GLU A 134 -51.56 -2.82 2.34
C GLU A 134 -51.71 -3.19 0.85
N ILE A 135 -50.68 -3.77 0.23
CA ILE A 135 -50.77 -4.27 -1.15
C ILE A 135 -51.87 -5.33 -1.27
N GLU A 136 -51.97 -6.24 -0.31
CA GLU A 136 -52.99 -7.30 -0.32
C GLU A 136 -54.41 -6.74 -0.14
N ARG A 137 -54.56 -5.75 0.74
CA ARG A 137 -55.83 -5.02 0.91
C ARG A 137 -56.24 -4.28 -0.36
N LEU A 138 -55.34 -3.49 -0.94
CA LEU A 138 -55.60 -2.73 -2.17
C LEU A 138 -55.95 -3.66 -3.34
N ARG A 139 -55.26 -4.81 -3.47
CA ARG A 139 -55.59 -5.85 -4.46
C ARG A 139 -57.00 -6.40 -4.27
N SER A 140 -57.40 -6.64 -3.01
CA SER A 140 -58.75 -7.13 -2.69
C SER A 140 -59.83 -6.09 -2.99
N GLU A 141 -59.59 -4.81 -2.65
CA GLU A 141 -60.51 -3.71 -2.95
C GLU A 141 -60.65 -3.47 -4.47
N LEU A 142 -59.54 -3.52 -5.23
CA LEU A 142 -59.55 -3.47 -6.69
C LEU A 142 -60.38 -4.61 -7.29
N SER A 143 -60.15 -5.85 -6.84
CA SER A 143 -60.92 -7.01 -7.32
C SER A 143 -62.43 -6.88 -7.05
N ALA A 144 -62.80 -6.37 -5.87
CA ALA A 144 -64.21 -6.15 -5.53
C ALA A 144 -64.84 -5.05 -6.40
N LYS A 145 -64.12 -3.94 -6.65
CA LYS A 145 -64.58 -2.87 -7.53
C LYS A 145 -64.72 -3.32 -8.98
N GLU A 146 -63.82 -4.16 -9.48
CA GLU A 146 -63.92 -4.75 -10.83
C GLU A 146 -65.16 -5.63 -10.97
N LYS A 147 -65.47 -6.48 -9.98
CA LYS A 147 -66.70 -7.29 -9.96
C LYS A 147 -67.97 -6.44 -9.90
N ALA A 148 -67.97 -5.37 -9.11
CA ALA A 148 -69.12 -4.45 -9.02
C ALA A 148 -69.32 -3.65 -10.32
N ALA A 149 -68.24 -3.21 -10.97
CA ALA A 149 -68.30 -2.48 -12.24
C ALA A 149 -68.79 -3.36 -13.40
N THR A 150 -68.38 -4.63 -13.43
CA THR A 150 -68.80 -5.61 -14.44
C THR A 150 -70.26 -6.05 -14.25
N SER A 151 -70.73 -6.18 -13.00
CA SER A 151 -72.14 -6.50 -12.70
C SER A 151 -73.12 -5.38 -13.00
N ARG A 152 -72.70 -4.11 -13.02
CA ARG A 152 -73.57 -2.94 -13.30
C ARG A 152 -73.77 -2.67 -14.80
N LYS A 153 -73.00 -3.35 -15.65
CA LYS A 153 -72.95 -3.15 -17.11
C LYS A 153 -73.70 -4.24 -17.89
N LYS A 154 -74.36 -5.15 -17.18
CA LYS A 154 -75.14 -6.29 -17.70
C LYS A 154 -76.58 -6.14 -17.24
#